data_AF-A0A7S2CJ52-F1
#
_entry.id   AF-A0A7S2CJ52-F1
#
_cell.length_a   1.000
_cell.length_b   1.000
_cell.length_c   1.000
_cell.angle_alpha   90.00
_cell.angle_beta   90.00
_cell.angle_gamma   90.00
#
_symmetry.space_group_name_H-M   'P 1'
#
loop_
_entity.id
_entity.type
_entity.pdbx_description
1 polymer ?
#
loop_
_entity_poly.entity_id
_entity_poly.type
_entity_poly.pdbx_seq_one_letter_code
_entity_poly.pdbx_strand_id
1 'polypeptide(L)'
;TSAAFLDTHHLWGSTGAKHCYGLVCAETSDLLAVATFSARRHIDRGGVGLGLKGGSNNGTMVEHRRHRSHELLRFCSRCDSYVVGGITKLLAAFTREHHPDDIVTLVDRDWGSGDGWHGIGFETVQVMPPLVMVVGSDNVRRHLVGV
;
A
#
# COMPACT_ATOMS: atom_id res chain seq x y z
N THR A 1 -12.88 -0.45 16.99
CA THR A 1 -13.00 -0.81 15.55
C THR A 1 -11.74 -0.36 14.81
N SER A 2 -11.49 -0.83 13.58
CA SER A 2 -10.32 -0.40 12.80
C SER A 2 -10.31 1.11 12.54
N ALA A 3 -11.47 1.71 12.28
CA ALA A 3 -11.61 3.16 12.08
C ALA A 3 -11.12 3.95 13.29
N ALA A 4 -11.68 3.69 14.48
CA ALA A 4 -11.27 4.36 15.71
C ALA A 4 -9.77 4.17 16.04
N PHE A 5 -9.24 2.98 15.75
CA PHE A 5 -7.81 2.70 15.93
C PHE A 5 -6.94 3.56 15.00
N LEU A 6 -7.31 3.66 13.73
CA LEU A 6 -6.60 4.50 12.76
C LEU A 6 -6.73 5.98 13.09
N ASP A 7 -7.90 6.47 13.49
CA ASP A 7 -8.09 7.86 13.91
C ASP A 7 -7.23 8.25 15.11
N THR A 8 -6.91 7.27 15.96
CA THR A 8 -6.08 7.48 17.16
C THR A 8 -4.58 7.33 16.86
N HIS A 9 -4.20 6.37 16.03
CA HIS A 9 -2.79 5.93 15.90
C HIS A 9 -2.15 6.18 14.54
N HIS A 10 -2.92 6.52 13.50
CA HIS A 10 -2.40 6.77 12.16
C HIS A 10 -2.42 8.27 11.86
N LEU A 11 -1.32 8.81 11.33
CA LEU A 11 -1.14 10.26 11.09
C LEU A 11 -2.30 10.90 10.30
N TRP A 12 -2.80 10.20 9.28
CA TRP A 12 -3.92 10.66 8.45
C TRP A 12 -5.29 10.06 8.83
N GLY A 13 -5.40 9.44 10.00
CA GLY A 13 -6.64 8.84 10.49
C GLY A 13 -7.15 7.67 9.64
N SER A 14 -8.45 7.37 9.76
CA SER A 14 -9.12 6.35 8.98
C SER A 14 -9.27 6.71 7.50
N THR A 15 -9.63 5.72 6.67
CA THR A 15 -9.97 5.92 5.26
C THR A 15 -11.01 4.89 4.83
N GLY A 16 -11.74 5.16 3.75
CA GLY A 16 -12.68 4.23 3.16
C GLY A 16 -11.96 2.97 2.68
N ALA A 17 -12.12 1.86 3.39
CA ALA A 17 -11.53 0.57 3.06
C ALA A 17 -12.62 -0.49 2.89
N LYS A 18 -12.35 -1.48 2.03
CA LYS A 18 -13.27 -2.61 1.82
C LYS A 18 -12.99 -3.73 2.81
N HIS A 19 -11.72 -3.96 3.13
CA HIS A 19 -11.28 -5.02 4.02
C HIS A 19 -10.41 -4.42 5.13
N CYS A 20 -10.65 -4.87 6.36
CA CYS A 20 -9.95 -4.40 7.55
C CYS A 20 -9.45 -5.61 8.33
N TYR A 21 -8.15 -5.66 8.60
CA TYR A 21 -7.52 -6.70 9.40
C TYR A 21 -6.88 -6.09 10.64
N GLY A 22 -6.93 -6.81 11.75
CA GLY A 22 -6.36 -6.40 13.02
C GLY A 22 -5.52 -7.50 13.63
N LEU A 23 -4.39 -7.14 14.23
CA LEU A 23 -3.65 -8.03 15.12
C LEU A 23 -4.11 -7.78 16.55
N VAL A 24 -4.52 -8.85 17.21
CA VAL A 24 -5.07 -8.80 18.58
C VAL A 24 -4.13 -9.57 19.51
N CYS A 25 -3.87 -9.01 20.69
CA CYS A 25 -3.18 -9.69 21.78
C CYS A 25 -4.07 -10.82 22.31
N ALA A 26 -3.56 -12.05 22.36
CA ALA A 26 -4.37 -13.21 22.75
C ALA A 26 -4.79 -13.14 24.23
N GLU A 27 -3.92 -12.60 25.07
CA GLU A 27 -4.10 -12.54 26.52
C GLU A 27 -5.02 -11.39 26.92
N THR A 28 -4.84 -10.21 26.33
CA THR A 28 -5.57 -8.99 26.72
C THR A 28 -6.74 -8.66 25.79
N SER A 29 -6.83 -9.31 24.63
CA SER A 29 -7.74 -8.94 23.54
C SER A 29 -7.53 -7.51 23.00
N ASP A 30 -6.39 -6.88 23.28
CA ASP A 30 -6.07 -5.55 22.79
C ASP A 30 -5.76 -5.59 21.29
N LEU A 31 -6.27 -4.61 20.55
CA LEU A 31 -5.89 -4.37 19.16
C LEU A 31 -4.49 -3.72 19.13
N LEU A 32 -3.53 -4.36 18.48
CA LEU A 32 -2.12 -3.96 18.46
C LEU A 32 -1.69 -3.32 17.15
N ALA A 33 -2.28 -3.75 16.03
CA ALA A 33 -2.02 -3.20 14.71
C ALA A 33 -3.21 -3.39 13.78
N VAL A 34 -3.33 -2.51 12.79
CA VAL A 34 -4.39 -2.55 11.77
C VAL A 34 -3.77 -2.42 10.40
N ALA A 35 -4.28 -3.18 9.43
CA ALA A 35 -4.07 -2.98 8.01
C ALA A 35 -5.42 -2.89 7.29
N THR A 36 -5.53 -1.98 6.32
CA THR A 36 -6.75 -1.82 5.53
C THR A 36 -6.46 -1.92 4.04
N PHE A 37 -7.39 -2.55 3.31
CA PHE A 37 -7.23 -2.83 1.89
C PHE A 37 -8.42 -2.33 1.08
N SER A 38 -8.13 -1.92 -0.16
CA SER A 38 -9.15 -1.55 -1.12
C SER A 38 -10.00 -2.73 -1.55
N ALA A 39 -11.14 -2.46 -2.18
CA ALA A 39 -11.82 -3.46 -2.98
C ALA A 39 -10.91 -3.94 -4.11
N ARG A 40 -11.15 -5.17 -4.58
CA ARG A 40 -10.46 -5.75 -5.73
C ARG A 40 -10.66 -4.88 -6.96
N ARG A 41 -9.58 -4.66 -7.70
CA ARG A 41 -9.60 -4.07 -9.05
C ARG A 41 -9.10 -5.09 -10.06
N HIS A 42 -9.72 -5.10 -11.23
CA HIS A 42 -9.19 -5.83 -12.38
C HIS A 42 -8.36 -4.86 -13.20
N ILE A 43 -7.05 -5.05 -13.20
CA ILE A 43 -6.10 -4.17 -13.87
C ILE A 43 -5.49 -4.93 -15.04
N ASP A 44 -5.45 -4.29 -16.20
CA ASP A 44 -4.71 -4.80 -17.35
C ASP A 44 -3.23 -4.48 -17.15
N ARG A 45 -2.52 -5.42 -16.54
CA ARG A 45 -1.06 -5.45 -16.53
C ARG A 45 -0.66 -6.10 -17.86
N GLY A 46 -0.55 -5.30 -18.93
CA GLY A 46 -0.08 -5.82 -20.23
C GLY A 46 1.20 -6.63 -20.02
N GLY A 47 1.31 -7.79 -20.67
CA GLY A 47 2.27 -8.90 -20.50
C GLY A 47 3.74 -8.57 -20.14
N VAL A 48 3.93 -7.91 -19.02
CA VAL A 48 5.18 -7.44 -18.43
C VAL A 48 5.04 -7.80 -16.96
N GLY A 49 5.33 -9.06 -16.65
CA GLY A 49 5.73 -9.38 -15.29
C GLY A 49 6.90 -8.46 -14.93
N LEU A 50 6.81 -7.83 -13.75
CA LEU A 50 7.91 -7.21 -13.00
C LEU A 50 9.10 -6.78 -13.87
N GLY A 51 9.05 -5.60 -14.50
CA GLY A 51 10.25 -4.85 -14.90
C GLY A 51 11.30 -5.53 -15.80
N LEU A 52 11.10 -6.76 -16.28
CA LEU A 52 11.99 -7.41 -17.21
C LEU A 52 11.68 -6.83 -18.58
N LYS A 53 12.48 -5.84 -19.00
CA LYS A 53 12.59 -5.44 -20.40
C LYS A 53 13.16 -6.62 -21.19
N GLY A 54 12.31 -7.61 -21.47
CA GLY A 54 12.58 -8.71 -22.38
C GLY A 54 12.15 -8.29 -23.78
N GLY A 55 13.11 -7.83 -24.59
CA GLY A 55 12.92 -7.87 -26.03
C GLY A 55 12.76 -9.34 -26.45
N SER A 56 11.61 -9.70 -27.01
CA SER A 56 11.44 -10.98 -27.70
C SER A 56 10.86 -10.74 -29.07
N ASN A 57 11.68 -11.01 -30.09
CA ASN A 57 11.31 -11.04 -31.50
C ASN A 57 10.71 -12.41 -31.87
N ASN A 58 9.81 -12.98 -31.08
CA ASN A 58 9.09 -14.18 -31.48
C ASN A 58 7.69 -14.22 -30.85
N GLY A 59 6.68 -14.23 -31.72
CA GLY A 59 5.24 -14.06 -31.45
C GLY A 59 4.61 -15.08 -30.51
N THR A 60 5.02 -15.05 -29.25
CA THR A 60 4.38 -15.78 -28.16
C THR A 60 3.24 -14.89 -27.67
N MET A 61 2.00 -15.28 -27.95
CA MET A 61 0.82 -14.58 -27.45
C MET A 61 0.85 -14.58 -25.92
N VAL A 62 1.17 -13.42 -25.32
CA VAL A 62 1.05 -13.27 -23.87
C VAL A 62 -0.43 -13.12 -23.56
N GLU A 63 -0.97 -14.09 -22.84
CA GLU A 63 -2.37 -14.08 -22.43
C GLU A 63 -2.65 -12.81 -21.60
N HIS A 64 -3.52 -11.93 -22.11
CA HIS A 64 -3.97 -10.73 -21.41
C HIS A 64 -4.90 -11.12 -20.25
N ARG A 65 -4.34 -11.69 -19.20
CA ARG A 65 -5.10 -12.00 -17.99
C ARG A 65 -5.28 -10.74 -17.17
N ARG A 66 -6.54 -10.35 -16.97
CA ARG A 66 -6.93 -9.30 -16.01
C ARG A 66 -6.40 -9.64 -14.62
N HIS A 67 -5.52 -8.80 -14.09
CA HIS A 67 -4.86 -9.00 -12.82
C HIS A 67 -5.76 -8.57 -11.67
N ARG A 68 -5.97 -9.44 -10.67
CA ARG A 68 -6.77 -9.17 -9.47
C ARG A 68 -5.89 -8.43 -8.45
N SER A 69 -5.88 -7.11 -8.56
CA SER A 69 -5.06 -6.23 -7.74
C SER A 69 -5.85 -5.68 -6.55
N HIS A 70 -5.17 -5.52 -5.42
CA HIS A 70 -5.67 -4.78 -4.27
C HIS A 70 -4.63 -3.76 -3.80
N GLU A 71 -5.09 -2.68 -3.18
CA GLU A 71 -4.22 -1.69 -2.56
C GLU A 71 -4.20 -1.87 -1.05
N LEU A 72 -3.00 -1.89 -0.45
CA LEU A 72 -2.82 -1.67 0.98
C LEU A 72 -2.88 -0.15 1.23
N LEU A 73 -3.99 0.28 1.81
CA LEU A 73 -4.34 1.69 2.00
C LEU A 73 -3.67 2.28 3.24
N ARG A 74 -3.68 1.55 4.36
CA ARG A 74 -3.10 1.97 5.62
C ARG A 74 -2.56 0.79 6.40
N PHE A 75 -1.45 1.02 7.09
CA PHE A 75 -0.94 0.13 8.14
C PHE A 75 -0.42 0.98 9.29
N CYS A 76 -0.80 0.66 10.52
CA CYS A 76 -0.14 1.19 11.72
C CYS A 76 -0.21 0.20 12.88
N SER A 77 0.79 0.26 13.76
CA SER A 77 0.71 -0.28 15.11
C SER A 77 0.16 0.77 16.07
N ARG A 78 -0.21 0.35 17.27
CA ARG A 78 -0.55 1.25 18.37
C ARG A 78 0.62 2.21 18.59
N CYS A 79 0.33 3.50 18.85
CA CYS A 79 1.37 4.48 19.17
C CYS A 79 2.30 3.98 20.26
N ASP A 80 3.57 4.37 20.18
CA ASP A 80 4.62 4.01 21.14
C ASP A 80 4.84 2.49 21.27
N SER A 81 4.47 1.72 20.23
CA SER A 81 4.67 0.28 20.19
C SER A 81 5.11 -0.19 18.81
N TYR A 82 5.88 -1.27 18.79
CA TYR A 82 6.32 -1.95 17.58
C TYR A 82 5.92 -3.43 17.64
N VAL A 83 5.20 -3.88 16.61
CA VAL A 83 4.81 -5.28 16.47
C VAL A 83 5.70 -5.94 15.43
N VAL A 84 6.64 -6.76 15.89
CA VAL A 84 7.56 -7.51 15.01
C VAL A 84 6.75 -8.42 14.07
N GLY A 85 6.98 -8.26 12.77
CA GLY A 85 6.23 -8.98 11.72
C GLY A 85 4.75 -8.62 11.65
N GLY A 86 4.34 -7.48 12.21
CA GLY A 86 2.93 -7.09 12.26
C GLY A 86 2.31 -7.01 10.87
N ILE A 87 2.96 -6.25 9.98
CA ILE A 87 2.49 -6.09 8.59
C ILE A 87 2.50 -7.41 7.81
N THR A 88 3.53 -8.24 7.95
CA THR A 88 3.65 -9.50 7.19
C THR A 88 2.59 -10.51 7.60
N LYS A 89 2.23 -10.59 8.89
CA LYS A 89 1.11 -11.42 9.37
C LYS A 89 -0.23 -10.97 8.77
N LEU A 90 -0.47 -9.66 8.72
CA LEU A 90 -1.70 -9.09 8.16
C LEU A 90 -1.78 -9.30 6.63
N LEU A 91 -0.67 -9.12 5.92
CA LEU A 91 -0.57 -9.41 4.49
C LEU A 91 -0.80 -10.90 4.20
N ALA A 92 -0.23 -11.80 5.01
CA ALA A 92 -0.43 -13.24 4.85
C ALA A 92 -1.90 -13.63 5.08
N ALA A 93 -2.55 -13.06 6.09
CA ALA A 93 -3.98 -13.27 6.34
C ALA A 93 -4.84 -12.81 5.15
N PHE A 94 -4.60 -11.59 4.66
CA PHE A 94 -5.28 -11.02 3.49
C PHE A 94 -5.09 -11.89 2.24
N THR A 95 -3.84 -12.29 1.98
CA THR A 95 -3.49 -13.09 0.78
C THR A 95 -4.15 -14.47 0.80
N ARG A 96 -4.22 -15.10 1.98
CA ARG A 96 -4.88 -16.40 2.16
C ARG A 96 -6.39 -16.33 1.95
N GLU A 97 -7.03 -15.21 2.25
CA GLU A 97 -8.48 -15.06 2.14
C GLU A 97 -8.92 -14.59 0.75
N HIS A 98 -8.18 -13.66 0.15
CA HIS A 98 -8.60 -13.00 -1.10
C HIS A 98 -7.85 -13.49 -2.34
N HIS A 99 -6.74 -14.22 -2.17
CA HIS A 99 -5.91 -14.73 -3.26
C HIS A 99 -5.63 -13.68 -4.35
N PRO A 100 -5.14 -12.47 -3.98
CA PRO A 100 -4.81 -11.43 -4.95
C PRO A 100 -3.68 -11.90 -5.87
N ASP A 101 -3.67 -11.41 -7.10
CA ASP A 101 -2.52 -11.64 -8.00
C ASP A 101 -1.38 -10.64 -7.67
N ASP A 102 -1.70 -9.41 -7.27
CA ASP A 102 -0.76 -8.47 -6.64
C ASP A 102 -1.40 -7.63 -5.53
N ILE A 103 -0.55 -7.10 -4.65
CA ILE A 103 -0.91 -6.03 -3.71
C ILE A 103 0.00 -4.84 -4.02
N VAL A 104 -0.60 -3.66 -4.17
CA VAL A 104 0.14 -2.41 -4.36
C VAL A 104 -0.02 -1.51 -3.15
N THR A 105 0.94 -0.60 -2.95
CA THR A 105 0.82 0.49 -1.99
C THR A 105 1.55 1.70 -2.54
N LEU A 106 1.18 2.89 -2.06
CA LEU A 106 1.83 4.14 -2.38
C LEU A 106 2.67 4.58 -1.20
N VAL A 107 3.94 4.90 -1.46
CA VAL A 107 4.86 5.38 -0.44
C VAL A 107 5.15 6.85 -0.72
N ASP A 108 4.89 7.70 0.28
CA ASP A 108 5.35 9.07 0.26
C ASP A 108 6.86 9.09 0.57
N ARG A 109 7.64 9.54 -0.42
CA ARG A 109 9.11 9.53 -0.35
C ARG A 109 9.68 10.58 0.59
N ASP A 110 8.87 11.55 1.02
CA ASP A 110 9.28 12.48 2.07
C ASP A 110 9.46 11.77 3.43
N TRP A 111 8.90 10.56 3.57
CA TRP A 111 8.98 9.74 4.78
C TRP A 111 10.00 8.60 4.67
N GLY A 112 10.68 8.46 3.52
CA GLY A 112 11.75 7.49 3.32
C GLY A 112 11.82 6.89 1.91
N SER A 113 12.89 6.14 1.66
CA SER A 113 13.17 5.42 0.40
C SER A 113 12.19 4.27 0.11
N GLY A 114 11.50 3.78 1.14
CA GLY A 114 10.64 2.60 1.05
C GLY A 114 11.34 1.27 1.31
N ASP A 115 12.59 1.26 1.76
CA ASP A 115 13.41 0.04 1.94
C ASP A 115 12.74 -1.07 2.77
N GLY A 116 11.93 -0.68 3.77
CA GLY A 116 11.15 -1.63 4.57
C GLY A 116 10.14 -2.45 3.77
N TRP A 117 9.63 -1.90 2.67
CA TRP A 117 8.73 -2.59 1.75
C TRP A 117 9.47 -3.61 0.89
N HIS A 118 10.67 -3.27 0.42
CA HIS A 118 11.53 -4.21 -0.32
C HIS A 118 11.88 -5.42 0.53
N GLY A 119 12.17 -5.20 1.82
CA GLY A 119 12.47 -6.28 2.77
C GLY A 119 11.33 -7.28 2.99
N ILE A 120 10.09 -6.95 2.60
CA ILE A 120 8.92 -7.83 2.71
C ILE A 120 8.34 -8.24 1.35
N GLY A 121 9.11 -8.07 0.27
CA GLY A 121 8.79 -8.58 -1.07
C GLY A 121 8.01 -7.62 -1.98
N PHE A 122 7.88 -6.33 -1.61
CA PHE A 122 7.38 -5.33 -2.54
C PHE A 122 8.48 -4.84 -3.47
N GLU A 123 8.11 -4.49 -4.69
CA GLU A 123 9.02 -3.91 -5.67
C GLU A 123 8.54 -2.53 -6.10
N THR A 124 9.49 -1.65 -6.43
CA THR A 124 9.18 -0.32 -6.96
C THR A 124 8.74 -0.46 -8.42
N VAL A 125 7.45 -0.30 -8.68
CA VAL A 125 6.88 -0.36 -10.03
C VAL A 125 6.87 0.98 -10.76
N GLN A 126 6.81 2.09 -10.02
CA GLN A 126 6.75 3.44 -10.57
C GLN A 126 7.23 4.46 -9.55
N VAL A 127 7.87 5.51 -10.04
CA VAL A 127 8.23 6.70 -9.26
C VAL A 127 7.59 7.91 -9.92
N MET A 128 6.79 8.65 -9.16
CA MET A 128 6.22 9.92 -9.63
C MET A 128 7.22 11.07 -9.43
N PRO A 129 7.25 12.05 -10.35
CA PRO A 129 7.98 13.30 -10.13
C PRO A 129 7.55 13.98 -8.82
N PRO A 130 8.43 14.76 -8.18
CA PRO A 130 8.05 15.51 -6.99
C PRO A 130 6.93 16.51 -7.33
N LEU A 131 6.02 16.69 -6.39
CA LEU A 131 4.97 17.72 -6.50
C LEU A 131 5.51 19.03 -5.93
N VAL A 132 5.70 20.03 -6.80
CA VAL A 132 6.19 21.35 -6.37
C VAL A 132 5.07 22.11 -5.66
N MET A 133 5.37 22.55 -4.44
CA MET A 133 4.44 23.32 -3.62
C MET A 133 5.07 24.66 -3.27
N VAL A 134 4.26 25.71 -3.33
CA VAL A 134 4.68 27.08 -3.00
C VAL A 134 3.83 27.62 -1.86
N VAL A 135 4.44 28.44 -1.01
CA VAL A 135 3.74 29.17 0.05
C VAL A 135 3.69 30.62 -0.38
N GLY A 136 2.47 31.15 -0.55
CA GLY A 136 2.28 32.56 -0.88
C GLY A 136 2.59 33.48 0.30
N SER A 137 2.70 34.78 0.05
CA SER A 137 2.82 35.80 1.10
C SER A 137 1.63 35.83 2.06
N ASP A 138 0.51 35.21 1.67
CA ASP A 138 -0.68 34.99 2.48
C ASP A 138 -0.60 33.74 3.37
N ASN A 139 0.55 33.06 3.42
CA ASN A 139 0.77 31.79 4.12
C ASN A 139 -0.10 30.63 3.61
N VAL A 140 -0.65 30.72 2.40
CA VAL A 140 -1.44 29.66 1.80
C VAL A 140 -0.55 28.78 0.92
N ARG A 141 -0.55 27.46 1.21
CA ARG A 141 0.11 26.43 0.41
C ARG A 141 -0.66 26.18 -0.88
N ARG A 142 0.03 26.24 -2.02
CA ARG A 142 -0.52 25.98 -3.36
C ARG A 142 0.33 24.94 -4.07
N HIS A 143 -0.29 24.14 -4.92
CA HIS A 143 0.42 23.21 -5.80
C HIS A 143 0.63 23.89 -7.14
N LEU A 144 1.85 23.86 -7.68
CA LEU A 144 2.09 24.26 -9.06
C LEU A 144 1.66 23.10 -9.96
N VAL A 145 0.49 23.19 -10.57
CA VAL A 145 -0.01 22.19 -11.52
C VAL A 145 0.13 22.74 -12.93
N GLY A 146 0.95 22.09 -13.75
CA GLY A 146 1.16 22.44 -15.16
C GLY A 146 2.16 23.59 -15.37
N VAL A 147 3.33 23.24 -15.90
CA VAL A 147 4.04 24.08 -16.87
C VAL A 147 3.74 23.55 -18.26
#